data_AF-A0A1G1P787-F1
#
_entry.id   AF-A0A1G1P787-F1
#
_cell.length_a   1.000
_cell.length_b   1.000
_cell.length_c   1.000
_cell.angle_alpha   90.00
_cell.angle_beta   90.00
_cell.angle_gamma   90.00
#
_symmetry.space_group_name_H-M   'P 1'
#
loop_
_entity.id
_entity.type
_entity.pdbx_description
1 polymer ?
#
loop_
_entity_poly.entity_id
_entity_poly.type
_entity_poly.pdbx_seq_one_letter_code
_entity_poly.pdbx_strand_id
1 'polypeptide(L)'
;MICPKVQFDPDFIEEAVFLYAGKEAAYSALTKVFHQGREGLYAETPGEKREQAFRLFYEEYFVRFGLRAIFENILSEFPLLSGLNILIYIKKVAGRKKEESELYVNGGIKTVYIGLQAIRILEREFLESFLRFELMHVCDMLDEAFHYSPYPLFLREGGVVENENIKNRFRLLWDIYVDSRLVKRGRRPFVHEDARQEEFKKVFFYMNERQQGAVLSKVRDTEGLSQTDLLGIAGCGPLLAGVEGIPP
;
A
#
# COMPACT_ATOMS: atom_id res chain seq x y z
N MET A 1 13.87 18.07 -7.34
CA MET A 1 13.41 16.95 -6.48
C MET A 1 13.22 15.76 -7.41
N ILE A 2 13.95 14.67 -7.22
CA ILE A 2 13.80 13.46 -8.06
C ILE A 2 12.65 12.66 -7.45
N CYS A 3 11.58 12.42 -8.20
CA CYS A 3 10.46 11.57 -7.77
C CYS A 3 10.81 10.10 -8.12
N PRO A 4 10.39 9.09 -7.33
CA PRO A 4 10.57 7.70 -7.72
C PRO A 4 9.97 7.44 -9.10
N LYS A 5 10.61 6.61 -9.92
CA LYS A 5 10.07 6.28 -11.23
C LYS A 5 8.79 5.47 -11.06
N VAL A 6 7.66 6.03 -11.47
CA VAL A 6 6.36 5.34 -11.50
C VAL A 6 5.99 4.92 -12.92
N GLN A 7 5.52 3.69 -13.04
CA GLN A 7 4.96 3.10 -14.26
C GLN A 7 3.60 2.48 -13.94
N PHE A 8 2.79 2.35 -14.98
CA PHE A 8 1.42 1.86 -14.87
C PHE A 8 1.21 0.77 -15.92
N ASP A 9 0.44 -0.24 -15.53
CA ASP A 9 -0.13 -1.22 -16.43
C ASP A 9 -1.03 -0.53 -17.48
N PRO A 10 -0.81 -0.75 -18.79
CA PRO A 10 -1.65 -0.15 -19.83
C PRO A 10 -3.16 -0.40 -19.62
N ASP A 11 -3.53 -1.60 -19.14
CA ASP A 11 -4.93 -1.93 -18.88
C ASP A 11 -5.50 -1.16 -17.68
N PHE A 12 -4.65 -0.75 -16.73
CA PHE A 12 -5.02 0.15 -15.65
C PHE A 12 -5.29 1.56 -16.19
N ILE A 13 -4.38 2.07 -17.03
CA ILE A 13 -4.48 3.41 -17.65
C ILE A 13 -5.79 3.52 -18.42
N GLU A 14 -6.05 2.58 -19.32
CA GLU A 14 -7.25 2.58 -20.16
C GLU A 14 -8.54 2.60 -19.33
N GLU A 15 -8.65 1.69 -18.35
CA GLU A 15 -9.86 1.62 -17.52
C GLU A 15 -10.00 2.84 -16.60
N ALA A 16 -8.91 3.34 -16.01
CA ALA A 16 -8.93 4.52 -15.15
C ALA A 16 -9.42 5.76 -15.92
N VAL A 17 -8.89 5.99 -17.13
CA VAL A 17 -9.31 7.09 -17.99
C VAL A 17 -10.77 6.94 -18.39
N PHE A 18 -11.19 5.74 -18.80
CA PHE A 18 -12.57 5.48 -19.18
C PHE A 18 -13.55 5.77 -18.03
N LEU A 19 -13.24 5.27 -16.83
CA LEU A 19 -14.06 5.47 -15.64
C LEU A 19 -14.12 6.94 -15.22
N TYR A 20 -12.97 7.63 -15.23
CA TYR A 20 -12.89 9.04 -14.86
C TYR A 20 -13.65 9.93 -15.84
N ALA A 21 -13.45 9.71 -17.14
CA ALA A 21 -14.17 10.42 -18.20
C ALA A 21 -15.69 10.20 -18.10
N GLY A 22 -16.14 8.97 -17.79
CA GLY A 22 -17.56 8.64 -17.71
C GLY A 22 -18.28 9.09 -16.44
N LYS A 23 -17.56 9.43 -15.36
CA LYS A 23 -18.17 9.79 -14.07
C LYS A 23 -17.76 11.18 -13.60
N GLU A 24 -16.51 11.36 -13.19
CA GLU A 24 -16.01 12.61 -12.60
C GLU A 24 -15.92 13.74 -13.62
N ALA A 25 -15.40 13.45 -14.81
CA ALA A 25 -15.20 14.46 -15.86
C ALA A 25 -16.33 14.45 -16.91
N ALA A 26 -17.46 13.78 -16.65
CA ALA A 26 -18.49 13.47 -17.66
C ALA A 26 -18.95 14.66 -18.52
N TYR A 27 -19.04 15.85 -17.91
CA TYR A 27 -19.52 17.05 -18.59
C TYR A 27 -18.42 18.04 -18.97
N SER A 28 -17.15 17.68 -18.78
CA SER A 28 -16.03 18.54 -19.11
C SER A 28 -15.83 18.67 -20.62
N ALA A 29 -15.33 19.82 -21.07
CA ALA A 29 -14.95 20.01 -22.47
C ALA A 29 -13.87 18.99 -22.90
N LEU A 30 -12.95 18.65 -21.99
CA LEU A 30 -11.89 17.69 -22.23
C LEU A 30 -12.45 16.28 -22.52
N THR A 31 -13.50 15.86 -21.81
CA THR A 31 -14.16 14.57 -22.02
C THR A 31 -14.86 14.48 -23.37
N LYS A 32 -15.44 15.58 -23.87
CA LYS A 32 -16.00 15.62 -25.23
C LYS A 32 -14.92 15.37 -26.28
N VAL A 33 -13.76 16.04 -26.13
CA VAL A 33 -12.61 15.85 -27.03
C VAL A 33 -12.06 14.43 -26.91
N PHE A 34 -12.02 13.85 -25.70
CA PHE A 34 -11.65 12.45 -25.49
C PHE A 34 -12.56 11.50 -26.27
N HIS A 35 -13.89 11.64 -26.17
CA HIS A 35 -14.82 10.75 -26.87
C HIS A 35 -14.69 10.85 -28.39
N GLN A 36 -14.59 12.08 -28.92
CA GLN A 36 -14.39 12.31 -30.36
C GLN A 36 -13.07 11.71 -30.85
N GLY A 37 -11.96 11.94 -30.13
CA GLY A 37 -10.66 11.38 -30.47
C GLY A 37 -10.66 9.85 -30.45
N ARG A 38 -11.33 9.25 -29.45
CA ARG A 38 -11.47 7.80 -29.33
C ARG A 38 -12.26 7.20 -30.50
N GLU A 39 -13.34 7.85 -30.94
CA GLU A 39 -14.11 7.43 -32.12
C GLU A 39 -13.28 7.52 -33.41
N GLY A 40 -12.47 8.57 -33.56
CA GLY A 40 -11.55 8.73 -34.69
C GLY A 40 -10.55 7.57 -34.84
N LEU A 41 -10.04 7.03 -33.73
CA LEU A 41 -9.12 5.89 -33.75
C LEU A 41 -9.74 4.62 -34.37
N TYR A 42 -11.05 4.40 -34.19
CA TYR A 42 -11.75 3.27 -34.83
C TYR A 42 -11.90 3.47 -36.34
N ALA A 43 -12.07 4.72 -36.80
CA ALA A 43 -12.29 5.06 -38.19
C ALA A 43 -10.99 5.08 -39.01
N GLU A 44 -9.89 5.59 -38.44
CA GLU A 44 -8.72 6.02 -39.22
C GLU A 44 -7.51 5.06 -39.16
N THR A 45 -7.43 4.17 -38.18
CA THR A 45 -6.26 3.31 -37.98
C THR A 45 -6.63 1.83 -38.06
N PRO A 46 -6.27 1.05 -39.09
CA PRO A 46 -6.54 -0.38 -39.14
C PRO A 46 -5.41 -1.25 -38.53
N GLY A 47 -5.77 -2.44 -38.05
CA GLY A 47 -4.84 -3.51 -37.63
C GLY A 47 -4.04 -3.21 -36.36
N GLU A 48 -2.85 -3.80 -36.23
CA GLU A 48 -1.97 -3.69 -35.03
C GLU A 48 -1.58 -2.24 -34.69
N LYS A 49 -1.52 -1.35 -35.68
CA LYS A 49 -1.24 0.08 -35.46
C LYS A 49 -2.32 0.75 -34.59
N ARG A 50 -3.55 0.22 -34.61
CA ARG A 50 -4.67 0.73 -33.81
C ARG A 50 -4.44 0.54 -32.32
N GLU A 51 -3.92 -0.61 -31.92
CA GLU A 51 -3.69 -0.92 -30.51
C GLU A 51 -2.62 0.00 -29.91
N GLN A 52 -1.51 0.20 -30.63
CA GLN A 52 -0.48 1.16 -30.21
C GLN A 52 -1.03 2.60 -30.15
N ALA A 53 -1.86 3.00 -31.13
CA ALA A 53 -2.50 4.31 -31.12
C ALA A 53 -3.44 4.49 -29.92
N PHE A 54 -4.24 3.47 -29.57
CA PHE A 54 -5.06 3.49 -28.36
C PHE A 54 -4.21 3.62 -27.09
N ARG A 55 -3.13 2.85 -26.96
CA ARG A 55 -2.24 2.95 -25.78
C ARG A 55 -1.70 4.36 -25.60
N LEU A 56 -1.12 4.95 -26.65
CA LEU A 56 -0.59 6.32 -26.61
C LEU A 56 -1.68 7.35 -26.31
N PHE A 57 -2.87 7.18 -26.90
CA PHE A 57 -4.02 8.04 -26.65
C PHE A 57 -4.48 8.00 -25.19
N TYR A 58 -4.62 6.82 -24.62
CA TYR A 58 -5.02 6.67 -23.21
C TYR A 58 -3.93 7.17 -22.25
N GLU A 59 -2.65 6.95 -22.55
CA GLU A 59 -1.54 7.52 -21.78
C GLU A 59 -1.58 9.06 -21.77
N GLU A 60 -1.84 9.69 -22.92
CA GLU A 60 -1.98 11.14 -23.01
C GLU A 60 -3.12 11.64 -22.11
N TYR A 61 -4.30 11.03 -22.20
CA TYR A 61 -5.45 11.45 -21.41
C TYR A 61 -5.31 11.13 -19.92
N PHE A 62 -4.58 10.08 -19.55
CA PHE A 62 -4.24 9.81 -18.15
C PHE A 62 -3.42 10.94 -17.52
N VAL A 63 -2.53 11.56 -18.30
CA VAL A 63 -1.81 12.77 -17.88
C VAL A 63 -2.71 14.00 -17.92
N ARG A 64 -3.48 14.22 -19.00
CA ARG A 64 -4.33 15.41 -19.16
C ARG A 64 -5.46 15.49 -18.15
N PHE A 65 -6.01 14.36 -17.71
CA PHE A 65 -6.96 14.30 -16.60
C PHE A 65 -6.30 14.45 -15.22
N GLY A 66 -4.97 14.57 -15.16
CA GLY A 66 -4.22 14.72 -13.91
C GLY A 66 -4.11 13.45 -13.08
N LEU A 67 -4.50 12.29 -13.62
CA LEU A 67 -4.54 11.03 -12.89
C LEU A 67 -3.13 10.56 -12.51
N ARG A 68 -2.16 10.73 -13.42
CA ARG A 68 -0.74 10.47 -13.13
C ARG A 68 -0.22 11.30 -11.95
N ALA A 69 -0.58 12.58 -11.92
CA ALA A 69 -0.12 13.52 -10.89
C ALA A 69 -0.58 13.11 -9.49
N ILE A 70 -1.69 12.38 -9.35
CA ILE A 70 -2.14 11.84 -8.06
C ILE A 70 -1.06 10.94 -7.44
N PHE A 71 -0.55 9.99 -8.20
CA PHE A 71 0.47 9.05 -7.74
C PHE A 71 1.81 9.74 -7.50
N GLU A 72 2.22 10.62 -8.42
CA GLU A 72 3.49 11.35 -8.30
C GLU A 72 3.51 12.25 -7.07
N ASN A 73 2.40 12.92 -6.76
CA ASN A 73 2.27 13.74 -5.57
C ASN A 73 2.39 12.89 -4.29
N ILE A 74 1.75 11.74 -4.22
CA ILE A 74 1.84 10.84 -3.05
C ILE A 74 3.27 10.29 -2.91
N LEU A 75 3.89 9.85 -4.01
CA LEU A 75 5.25 9.31 -4.00
C LEU A 75 6.29 10.36 -3.56
N SER A 76 6.04 11.64 -3.86
CA SER A 76 6.92 12.73 -3.41
C SER A 76 6.97 12.89 -1.88
N GLU A 77 6.00 12.32 -1.15
CA GLU A 77 5.98 12.30 0.31
C GLU A 77 7.00 11.29 0.91
N PHE A 78 7.59 10.42 0.09
CA PHE A 78 8.47 9.32 0.50
C PHE A 78 9.89 9.48 -0.05
N PRO A 79 10.70 10.40 0.50
CA PRO A 79 12.03 10.73 -0.03
C PRO A 79 13.01 9.55 -0.01
N LEU A 80 12.82 8.57 0.88
CA LEU A 80 13.61 7.34 0.90
C LEU A 80 13.56 6.62 -0.45
N LEU A 81 12.40 6.60 -1.11
CA LEU A 81 12.22 5.91 -2.38
C LEU A 81 12.93 6.64 -3.53
N SER A 82 13.02 7.97 -3.46
CA SER A 82 13.69 8.79 -4.48
C SER A 82 15.21 8.57 -4.56
N GLY A 83 15.83 8.19 -3.44
CA GLY A 83 17.27 7.95 -3.35
C GLY A 83 17.70 6.55 -3.84
N LEU A 84 16.75 5.69 -4.18
CA LEU A 84 16.99 4.29 -4.50
C LEU A 84 16.79 4.01 -6.00
N ASN A 85 17.50 3.03 -6.52
CA ASN A 85 17.23 2.46 -7.84
C ASN A 85 15.97 1.58 -7.77
N ILE A 86 14.81 2.23 -7.68
CA ILE A 86 13.51 1.60 -7.46
C ILE A 86 12.49 2.00 -8.54
N LEU A 87 11.74 1.01 -9.01
CA LEU A 87 10.59 1.18 -9.89
C LEU A 87 9.31 0.91 -9.12
N ILE A 88 8.39 1.88 -9.10
CA ILE A 88 7.02 1.66 -8.62
C ILE A 88 6.15 1.32 -9.82
N TYR A 89 5.52 0.15 -9.82
CA TYR A 89 4.66 -0.31 -10.90
C TYR A 89 3.24 -0.54 -10.39
N ILE A 90 2.30 0.30 -10.85
CA ILE A 90 0.89 0.15 -10.54
C ILE A 90 0.30 -0.91 -11.47
N LYS A 91 -0.13 -2.04 -10.90
CA LYS A 91 -0.67 -3.18 -11.63
C LYS A 91 -2.19 -3.22 -11.48
N LYS A 92 -2.91 -3.39 -12.59
CA LYS A 92 -4.36 -3.57 -12.52
C LYS A 92 -4.68 -4.90 -11.83
N VAL A 93 -5.60 -4.86 -10.89
CA VAL A 93 -6.17 -6.07 -10.28
C VAL A 93 -7.69 -6.02 -10.33
N ALA A 94 -8.31 -7.20 -10.42
CA ALA A 94 -9.77 -7.32 -10.57
C ALA A 94 -10.55 -7.33 -9.26
N GLY A 95 -9.88 -7.38 -8.09
CA GLY A 95 -10.59 -7.51 -6.83
C GLY A 95 -9.78 -7.05 -5.62
N ARG A 96 -10.52 -6.61 -4.59
CA ARG A 96 -10.00 -5.99 -3.37
C ARG A 96 -8.94 -6.82 -2.64
N LYS A 97 -9.05 -8.16 -2.67
CA LYS A 97 -8.09 -9.07 -2.01
C LYS A 97 -6.69 -9.07 -2.64
N LYS A 98 -6.54 -8.46 -3.82
CA LYS A 98 -5.26 -8.30 -4.53
C LYS A 98 -4.77 -6.85 -4.52
N GLU A 99 -5.46 -5.96 -3.77
CA GLU A 99 -4.99 -4.59 -3.53
C GLU A 99 -3.97 -4.63 -2.40
N GLU A 100 -2.70 -4.83 -2.74
CA GLU A 100 -1.57 -4.90 -1.82
C GLU A 100 -0.28 -4.53 -2.55
N SER A 101 0.79 -4.28 -1.80
CA SER A 101 2.13 -4.09 -2.35
C SER A 101 3.03 -5.29 -2.18
N GLU A 102 3.90 -5.51 -3.17
CA GLU A 102 4.94 -6.53 -3.15
C GLU A 102 6.27 -5.95 -3.62
N LEU A 103 7.32 -6.15 -2.81
CA LEU A 103 8.68 -5.73 -3.14
C LEU A 103 9.47 -6.90 -3.73
N TYR A 104 9.97 -6.72 -4.94
CA TYR A 104 10.87 -7.64 -5.63
C TYR A 104 12.26 -7.03 -5.73
N VAL A 105 13.27 -7.84 -5.43
CA VAL A 105 14.68 -7.46 -5.56
C VAL A 105 15.32 -8.39 -6.57
N ASN A 106 15.74 -7.83 -7.71
CA ASN A 106 16.47 -8.57 -8.74
C ASN A 106 17.80 -7.89 -9.01
N GLY A 107 18.88 -8.45 -8.45
CA GLY A 107 20.19 -7.81 -8.43
C GLY A 107 20.14 -6.47 -7.68
N GLY A 108 20.63 -5.40 -8.32
CA GLY A 108 20.64 -4.04 -7.76
C GLY A 108 19.37 -3.22 -8.02
N ILE A 109 18.38 -3.76 -8.74
CA ILE A 109 17.13 -3.07 -9.07
C ILE A 109 16.03 -3.57 -8.13
N LYS A 110 15.30 -2.63 -7.54
CA LYS A 110 14.13 -2.92 -6.71
C LYS A 110 12.87 -2.56 -7.49
N THR A 111 11.87 -3.44 -7.48
CA THR A 111 10.57 -3.18 -8.11
C THR A 111 9.48 -3.38 -7.08
N VAL A 112 8.64 -2.38 -6.89
CA VAL A 112 7.46 -2.44 -6.04
C VAL A 112 6.26 -2.56 -6.95
N TYR A 113 5.56 -3.69 -6.89
CA TYR A 113 4.25 -3.82 -7.51
C TYR A 113 3.20 -3.39 -6.52
N ILE A 114 2.29 -2.50 -6.94
CA ILE A 114 1.11 -2.13 -6.17
C ILE A 114 -0.10 -2.57 -6.97
N GLY A 115 -0.81 -3.58 -6.49
CA GLY A 115 -2.08 -4.01 -7.05
C GLY A 115 -3.17 -2.99 -6.76
N LEU A 116 -3.88 -2.53 -7.79
CA LEU A 116 -4.94 -1.54 -7.61
C LEU A 116 -6.08 -1.75 -8.62
N GLN A 117 -7.33 -1.72 -8.15
CA GLN A 117 -8.47 -1.66 -9.07
C GLN A 117 -8.57 -0.26 -9.67
N ALA A 118 -8.78 -0.17 -10.99
CA ALA A 118 -8.89 1.13 -11.67
C ALA A 118 -10.02 2.01 -11.10
N ILE A 119 -11.11 1.41 -10.61
CA ILE A 119 -12.23 2.13 -9.99
C ILE A 119 -11.83 2.99 -8.78
N ARG A 120 -10.72 2.66 -8.10
CA ARG A 120 -10.22 3.43 -6.94
C ARG A 120 -9.78 4.84 -7.29
N ILE A 121 -9.53 5.13 -8.57
CA ILE A 121 -9.27 6.49 -9.06
C ILE A 121 -10.41 7.46 -8.73
N LEU A 122 -11.64 6.96 -8.61
CA LEU A 122 -12.80 7.77 -8.24
C LEU A 122 -12.97 7.91 -6.72
N GLU A 123 -12.29 7.08 -5.95
CA GLU A 123 -12.34 7.06 -4.48
C GLU A 123 -11.08 7.74 -3.92
N ARG A 124 -10.97 9.06 -4.14
CA ARG A 124 -9.72 9.81 -3.91
C ARG A 124 -9.14 9.60 -2.50
N GLU A 125 -9.97 9.66 -1.47
CA GLU A 125 -9.53 9.49 -0.08
C GLU A 125 -9.02 8.07 0.21
N PHE A 126 -9.68 7.05 -0.36
CA PHE A 126 -9.26 5.65 -0.26
C PHE A 126 -7.92 5.47 -0.94
N LEU A 127 -7.79 5.91 -2.20
CA LEU A 127 -6.58 5.76 -3.00
C LEU A 127 -5.38 6.39 -2.29
N GLU A 128 -5.56 7.60 -1.79
CA GLU A 128 -4.54 8.32 -1.06
C GLU A 128 -4.11 7.63 0.24
N SER A 129 -5.07 7.14 1.03
CA SER A 129 -4.76 6.46 2.30
C SER A 129 -4.11 5.10 2.05
N PHE A 130 -4.62 4.34 1.07
CA PHE A 130 -4.08 3.05 0.65
C PHE A 130 -2.64 3.18 0.16
N LEU A 131 -2.36 4.08 -0.79
CA LEU A 131 -1.01 4.23 -1.33
C LEU A 131 -0.01 4.66 -0.24
N ARG A 132 -0.38 5.59 0.64
CA ARG A 132 0.50 5.98 1.75
C ARG A 132 0.78 4.82 2.69
N PHE A 133 -0.23 4.01 2.99
CA PHE A 133 -0.12 2.82 3.84
C PHE A 133 0.83 1.78 3.24
N GLU A 134 0.61 1.39 1.98
CA GLU A 134 1.47 0.44 1.28
C GLU A 134 2.91 0.95 1.13
N LEU A 135 3.08 2.24 0.79
CA LEU A 135 4.41 2.84 0.65
C LEU A 135 5.16 2.94 1.99
N MET A 136 4.45 3.08 3.12
CA MET A 136 5.06 3.01 4.45
C MET A 136 5.61 1.61 4.75
N HIS A 137 4.87 0.54 4.42
CA HIS A 137 5.38 -0.83 4.53
C HIS A 137 6.62 -1.05 3.67
N VAL A 138 6.58 -0.58 2.43
CA VAL A 138 7.74 -0.63 1.53
C VAL A 138 8.93 0.14 2.10
N CYS A 139 8.71 1.33 2.67
CA CYS A 139 9.77 2.09 3.30
C CYS A 139 10.39 1.33 4.47
N ASP A 140 9.58 0.72 5.33
CA ASP A 140 10.08 -0.14 6.42
C ASP A 140 10.89 -1.33 5.87
N MET A 141 10.46 -1.97 4.78
CA MET A 141 11.23 -3.06 4.16
C MET A 141 12.59 -2.63 3.61
N LEU A 142 12.74 -1.35 3.28
CA LEU A 142 13.93 -0.77 2.67
C LEU A 142 14.83 -0.02 3.66
N ASP A 143 14.29 0.33 4.83
CA ASP A 143 15.02 1.02 5.89
C ASP A 143 15.89 0.00 6.66
N GLU A 144 17.20 0.23 6.64
CA GLU A 144 18.16 -0.62 7.35
C GLU A 144 17.87 -0.67 8.86
N ALA A 145 17.34 0.41 9.46
CA ALA A 145 17.02 0.46 10.88
C ALA A 145 15.81 -0.42 11.26
N PHE A 146 14.92 -0.72 10.31
CA PHE A 146 13.80 -1.62 10.55
C PHE A 146 14.22 -3.09 10.54
N HIS A 147 15.37 -3.42 9.93
CA HIS A 147 15.94 -4.76 9.85
C HIS A 147 14.99 -5.81 9.25
N TYR A 148 14.25 -5.45 8.19
CA TYR A 148 13.34 -6.39 7.53
C TYR A 148 14.08 -7.60 6.95
N SER A 149 13.60 -8.79 7.30
CA SER A 149 13.98 -10.06 6.70
C SER A 149 12.72 -10.80 6.22
N PRO A 150 12.68 -11.26 4.96
CA PRO A 150 11.57 -12.10 4.47
C PRO A 150 11.55 -13.48 5.13
N TYR A 151 12.68 -13.92 5.70
CA TYR A 151 12.83 -15.21 6.37
C TYR A 151 13.45 -15.04 7.76
N PRO A 152 12.72 -14.42 8.71
CA PRO A 152 13.24 -14.16 10.05
C PRO A 152 13.60 -15.48 10.75
N LEU A 153 14.80 -15.55 11.32
CA LEU A 153 15.37 -16.78 11.90
C LEU A 153 14.50 -17.35 13.04
N PHE A 154 13.83 -16.48 13.79
CA PHE A 154 12.96 -16.85 14.92
C PHE A 154 11.77 -17.75 14.53
N LEU A 155 11.36 -17.75 13.26
CA LEU A 155 10.27 -18.61 12.78
C LEU A 155 10.75 -20.00 12.29
N ARG A 156 12.03 -20.34 12.44
CA ARG A 156 12.60 -21.59 11.91
C ARG A 156 12.52 -22.78 12.88
N GLU A 157 12.34 -22.53 14.17
CA GLU A 157 12.42 -23.56 15.22
C GLU A 157 11.04 -23.98 15.79
N GLY A 158 9.98 -23.23 15.49
CA GLY A 158 8.61 -23.53 15.93
C GLY A 158 7.81 -24.45 14.99
N GLY A 159 6.65 -24.92 15.46
CA GLY A 159 5.72 -25.69 14.63
C GLY A 159 5.04 -24.83 13.55
N VAL A 160 4.68 -25.43 12.41
CA VAL A 160 4.09 -24.71 11.25
C VAL A 160 2.90 -23.83 11.64
N VAL A 161 1.98 -24.35 12.47
CA VAL A 161 0.78 -23.63 12.92
C VAL A 161 1.13 -22.43 13.81
N GLU A 162 2.10 -22.60 14.71
CA GLU A 162 2.54 -21.53 15.59
C GLU A 162 3.21 -20.40 14.80
N ASN A 163 4.06 -20.76 13.83
CA ASN A 163 4.71 -19.79 12.95
C ASN A 163 3.68 -18.98 12.14
N GLU A 164 2.63 -19.61 11.63
CA GLU A 164 1.56 -18.89 10.92
C GLU A 164 0.78 -17.95 11.85
N ASN A 165 0.50 -18.35 13.10
CA ASN A 165 -0.12 -17.47 14.09
C ASN A 165 0.76 -16.26 14.42
N ILE A 166 2.07 -16.46 14.58
CA ILE A 166 3.02 -15.38 14.84
C ILE A 166 3.09 -14.43 13.63
N LYS A 167 3.14 -14.95 12.40
CA LYS A 167 3.11 -14.12 11.19
C LYS A 167 1.83 -13.28 11.10
N ASN A 168 0.67 -13.86 11.39
CA ASN A 168 -0.60 -13.13 11.37
C ASN A 168 -0.64 -12.01 12.42
N ARG A 169 -0.17 -12.30 13.65
CA ARG A 169 -0.03 -11.28 14.71
C ARG A 169 0.95 -10.18 14.31
N PHE A 170 2.10 -10.56 13.78
CA PHE A 170 3.12 -9.62 13.31
C PHE A 170 2.56 -8.69 12.23
N ARG A 171 1.86 -9.23 11.21
CA ARG A 171 1.22 -8.42 10.18
C ARG A 171 0.28 -7.39 10.78
N LEU A 172 -0.60 -7.81 11.70
CA LEU A 172 -1.53 -6.88 12.36
C LEU A 172 -0.79 -5.80 13.18
N LEU A 173 0.26 -6.17 13.91
CA LEU A 173 1.06 -5.20 14.67
C LEU A 173 1.75 -4.19 13.75
N TRP A 174 2.28 -4.66 12.62
CA TRP A 174 2.95 -3.82 11.63
C TRP A 174 1.96 -2.86 10.97
N ASP A 175 0.80 -3.36 10.58
CA ASP A 175 -0.34 -2.58 10.09
C ASP A 175 -0.73 -1.45 11.06
N ILE A 176 -0.91 -1.78 12.36
CA ILE A 176 -1.23 -0.80 13.40
C ILE A 176 -0.11 0.23 13.53
N TYR A 177 1.14 -0.20 13.49
CA TYR A 177 2.30 0.68 13.55
C TYR A 177 2.37 1.65 12.36
N VAL A 178 2.05 1.18 11.15
CA VAL A 178 1.96 2.02 9.95
C VAL A 178 0.83 3.04 10.06
N ASP A 179 -0.39 2.61 10.37
CA ASP A 179 -1.55 3.50 10.52
C ASP A 179 -1.28 4.59 11.57
N SER A 180 -0.64 4.23 12.69
CA SER A 180 -0.29 5.18 13.75
C SER A 180 0.73 6.22 13.30
N ARG A 181 1.75 5.81 12.53
CA ARG A 181 2.73 6.75 11.97
C ARG A 181 2.12 7.65 10.90
N LEU A 182 1.14 7.18 10.13
CA LEU A 182 0.39 8.04 9.22
C LEU A 182 -0.37 9.13 9.98
N VAL A 183 -1.07 8.77 11.06
CA VAL A 183 -1.77 9.72 11.93
C VAL A 183 -0.81 10.75 12.51
N LYS A 184 0.35 10.33 13.04
CA LYS A 184 1.38 11.24 13.57
C LYS A 184 1.93 12.22 12.51
N ARG A 185 1.93 11.82 11.23
CA ARG A 185 2.30 12.67 10.09
C ARG A 185 1.15 13.56 9.59
N GLY A 186 0.04 13.63 10.31
CA GLY A 186 -1.14 14.41 9.92
C GLY A 186 -1.85 13.84 8.69
N ARG A 187 -1.66 12.55 8.40
CA ARG A 187 -2.33 11.83 7.31
C ARG A 187 -3.46 10.97 7.86
N ARG A 188 -4.46 10.71 7.01
CA ARG A 188 -5.53 9.78 7.34
C ARG A 188 -4.95 8.34 7.38
N PRO A 189 -5.29 7.53 8.39
CA PRO A 189 -4.93 6.12 8.40
C PRO A 189 -5.74 5.37 7.33
N PHE A 190 -5.23 4.24 6.85
CA PHE A 190 -5.96 3.40 5.91
C PHE A 190 -7.12 2.68 6.60
N VAL A 191 -6.86 2.15 7.80
CA VAL A 191 -7.89 1.56 8.66
C VAL A 191 -8.06 2.43 9.90
N HIS A 192 -9.30 2.77 10.22
CA HIS A 192 -9.61 3.57 11.39
C HIS A 192 -9.21 2.85 12.70
N GLU A 193 -8.85 3.65 13.69
CA GLU A 193 -8.32 3.16 14.98
C GLU A 193 -9.26 2.18 15.68
N ASP A 194 -10.57 2.45 15.67
CA ASP A 194 -11.59 1.58 16.27
C ASP A 194 -11.61 0.19 15.61
N ALA A 195 -11.50 0.15 14.29
CA ALA A 195 -11.47 -1.10 13.54
C ALA A 195 -10.19 -1.90 13.82
N ARG A 196 -9.04 -1.22 13.91
CA ARG A 196 -7.76 -1.83 14.32
C ARG A 196 -7.82 -2.36 15.75
N GLN A 197 -8.45 -1.63 16.66
CA GLN A 197 -8.60 -2.06 18.05
C GLN A 197 -9.48 -3.32 18.15
N GLU A 198 -10.59 -3.37 17.41
CA GLU A 198 -11.47 -4.53 17.37
C GLU A 198 -10.78 -5.76 16.75
N GLU A 199 -10.02 -5.57 15.67
CA GLU A 199 -9.20 -6.63 15.06
C GLU A 199 -8.12 -7.13 16.04
N PHE A 200 -7.43 -6.21 16.72
CA PHE A 200 -6.43 -6.53 17.73
C PHE A 200 -7.01 -7.37 18.86
N LYS A 201 -8.17 -6.99 19.41
CA LYS A 201 -8.86 -7.75 20.45
C LYS A 201 -9.16 -9.20 20.02
N LYS A 202 -9.52 -9.42 18.76
CA LYS A 202 -9.78 -10.77 18.22
C LYS A 202 -8.51 -11.58 18.08
N VAL A 203 -7.43 -10.98 17.59
CA VAL A 203 -6.15 -11.68 17.36
C VAL A 203 -5.38 -11.94 18.66
N PHE A 204 -5.54 -11.06 19.65
CA PHE A 204 -4.91 -11.12 20.98
C PHE A 204 -5.95 -11.40 22.09
N PHE A 205 -6.98 -12.20 21.79
CA PHE A 205 -8.09 -12.50 22.72
C PHE A 205 -7.67 -13.16 24.04
N TYR A 206 -6.47 -13.74 24.09
CA TYR A 206 -5.90 -14.39 25.28
C TYR A 206 -5.26 -13.38 26.26
N MET A 207 -5.09 -12.12 25.87
CA MET A 207 -4.63 -11.05 26.75
C MET A 207 -5.81 -10.39 27.45
N ASN A 208 -5.63 -9.98 28.71
CA ASN A 208 -6.61 -9.13 29.40
C ASN A 208 -6.58 -7.68 28.88
N GLU A 209 -7.59 -6.87 29.22
CA GLU A 209 -7.71 -5.49 28.72
C GLU A 209 -6.50 -4.61 29.05
N ARG A 210 -5.91 -4.76 30.26
CA ARG A 210 -4.71 -4.00 30.67
C ARG A 210 -3.51 -4.34 29.76
N GLN A 211 -3.30 -5.63 29.51
CA GLN A 211 -2.25 -6.12 28.61
C GLN A 211 -2.47 -5.65 27.17
N GLN A 212 -3.69 -5.78 26.66
CA GLN A 212 -4.03 -5.32 25.31
C GLN A 212 -3.79 -3.82 25.15
N GLY A 213 -4.20 -3.01 26.13
CA GLY A 213 -3.97 -1.57 26.13
C GLY A 213 -2.48 -1.22 26.15
N ALA A 214 -1.69 -1.90 26.98
CA ALA A 214 -0.24 -1.68 27.05
C ALA A 214 0.48 -2.02 25.74
N VAL A 215 0.12 -3.14 25.08
CA VAL A 215 0.71 -3.52 23.79
C VAL A 215 0.30 -2.52 22.71
N LEU A 216 -0.98 -2.15 22.63
CA LEU A 216 -1.45 -1.17 21.64
C LEU A 216 -0.74 0.18 21.81
N SER A 217 -0.68 0.73 23.03
CA SER A 217 0.04 1.98 23.27
C SER A 217 1.52 1.86 22.90
N LYS A 218 2.20 0.78 23.30
CA LYS A 218 3.60 0.56 22.91
C LYS A 218 3.79 0.61 21.40
N VAL A 219 2.97 -0.10 20.63
CA VAL A 219 3.07 -0.17 19.16
C VAL A 219 2.74 1.16 18.50
N ARG A 220 1.76 1.89 19.02
CA ARG A 220 1.31 3.16 18.45
C ARG A 220 2.25 4.32 18.77
N ASP A 221 2.77 4.35 19.99
CA ASP A 221 3.46 5.51 20.55
C ASP A 221 4.98 5.46 20.31
N THR A 222 5.56 4.26 20.23
CA THR A 222 7.00 4.09 19.99
C THR A 222 7.36 4.37 18.54
N GLU A 223 8.39 5.17 18.30
CA GLU A 223 8.99 5.35 16.98
C GLU A 223 10.20 4.43 16.80
N GLY A 224 10.49 4.03 15.56
CA GLY A 224 11.67 3.24 15.24
C GLY A 224 11.60 1.77 15.69
N LEU A 225 10.40 1.22 15.88
CA LEU A 225 10.25 -0.22 16.13
C LEU A 225 10.79 -1.01 14.93
N SER A 226 11.64 -1.99 15.20
CA SER A 226 12.18 -2.92 14.19
C SER A 226 11.24 -4.10 13.93
N GLN A 227 11.51 -4.87 12.89
CA GLN A 227 10.82 -6.13 12.63
C GLN A 227 10.95 -7.09 13.83
N THR A 228 12.12 -7.15 14.47
CA THR A 228 12.37 -8.01 15.63
C THR A 228 11.54 -7.59 16.84
N ASP A 229 11.36 -6.29 17.08
CA ASP A 229 10.51 -5.81 18.18
C ASP A 229 9.05 -6.24 17.99
N LEU A 230 8.53 -6.06 16.78
CA LEU A 230 7.16 -6.45 16.44
C LEU A 230 6.97 -7.98 16.47
N LEU A 231 7.96 -8.74 15.99
CA LEU A 231 7.95 -10.21 16.07
C LEU A 231 8.04 -10.70 17.52
N GLY A 232 8.81 -10.01 18.37
CA GLY A 232 8.87 -10.30 19.80
C GLY A 232 7.49 -10.17 20.45
N ILE A 233 6.80 -9.05 20.19
CA ILE A 233 5.43 -8.83 20.68
C ILE A 233 4.46 -9.88 20.10
N ALA A 234 4.57 -10.21 18.82
CA ALA A 234 3.73 -11.23 18.17
C ALA A 234 3.94 -12.64 18.75
N GLY A 235 5.20 -12.97 19.06
CA GLY A 235 5.64 -14.24 19.63
C GLY A 235 5.36 -14.38 21.12
N CYS A 236 5.20 -13.27 21.86
CA CYS A 236 5.00 -13.30 23.30
C CYS A 236 3.73 -14.04 23.79
N GLY A 237 2.77 -14.39 22.92
CA GLY A 237 1.70 -15.37 23.19
C GLY A 237 1.09 -15.35 24.61
N PRO A 238 0.60 -16.48 25.13
CA PRO A 238 0.11 -16.58 26.51
C PRO A 238 1.21 -16.39 27.59
N LEU A 239 2.48 -16.21 27.23
CA LEU A 239 3.58 -16.08 28.20
C LEU A 239 3.55 -14.74 28.98
N LEU A 240 2.81 -13.74 28.50
CA LEU A 240 2.52 -12.54 29.29
C LEU A 240 1.49 -12.77 30.41
N ALA A 241 0.83 -13.94 30.48
CA ALA A 241 -0.05 -14.28 31.61
C ALA A 241 0.70 -14.54 32.94
N GLY A 242 2.05 -14.52 32.93
CA GLY A 242 2.86 -14.79 34.13
C GLY A 242 4.01 -13.82 34.40
N VAL A 243 4.12 -12.69 33.67
CA VAL A 243 5.18 -11.70 33.94
C VAL A 243 4.66 -10.68 34.95
N GLU A 244 4.91 -10.96 36.24
CA GLU A 244 4.96 -9.94 37.29
C GLU A 244 5.96 -8.85 36.87
N GLY A 245 5.55 -7.58 36.92
CA GLY A 245 6.47 -6.47 36.60
C GLY A 245 5.86 -5.20 36.03
N ILE A 246 4.53 -5.09 35.88
CA ILE A 246 3.88 -3.79 35.64
C ILE A 246 3.38 -3.29 37.01
N PRO A 247 3.95 -2.20 37.58
CA PRO A 247 3.59 -1.72 38.91
C PRO A 247 2.12 -1.25 38.95
N PRO A 248 1.47 -1.25 40.13
CA PRO A 248 0.01 -1.24 40.31
C PRO A 248 -0.73 -0.27 39.40
#